data_AF-A0A9P7X3W6-F1
#
_entry.id   AF-A0A9P7X3W6-F1
#
_cell.length_a   1.000
_cell.length_b   1.000
_cell.length_c   1.000
_cell.angle_alpha   90.00
_cell.angle_beta   90.00
_cell.angle_gamma   90.00
#
_symmetry.space_group_name_H-M   'P 1'
#
loop_
_entity.id
_entity.type
_entity.pdbx_description
1 polymer ?
#
loop_
_entity_poly.entity_id
_entity_poly.type
_entity_poly.pdbx_seq_one_letter_code
_entity_poly.pdbx_strand_id
1 'polypeptide(L)'
;MFIIRRSLPPLPHSLQSYALRRDSSAVTALRNKFKDPSSPFYLAPGETGPSDAEFPFPADDAALKAAAFQKERVSHRQKAEQHALSHGFDPLSFWEQKICWGDLDSFRHLNNVRYVRFIESGRMKYFEELAKSLDPERARKMLEGRGKSIILKSISVNFKHPVVYPDTLLISHKAHALQSTRFHLTIAMYSHAQQAVVATSEAVCVWYDYDTLKKCDAPKDLNAILHERVELGEATKQSMQ
;
A
#
# COMPACT_ATOMS: atom_id res chain seq x y z
N MET A 1 13.56 9.55 -22.43
CA MET A 1 13.75 8.17 -22.89
C MET A 1 12.95 8.01 -24.18
N PHE A 2 13.63 7.86 -25.32
CA PHE A 2 13.02 7.83 -26.65
C PHE A 2 12.17 6.56 -26.84
N ILE A 3 10.89 6.71 -27.20
CA ILE A 3 10.00 5.60 -27.54
C ILE A 3 9.92 5.49 -29.06
N ILE A 4 10.49 4.40 -29.60
CA ILE A 4 10.36 4.00 -31.00
C ILE A 4 8.90 3.58 -31.23
N ARG A 5 8.14 4.35 -32.00
CA ARG A 5 6.79 3.97 -32.47
C ARG A 5 6.92 2.87 -33.53
N ARG A 6 6.72 1.61 -33.16
CA ARG A 6 6.30 0.58 -34.13
C ARG A 6 4.80 0.73 -34.35
N SER A 7 4.38 1.00 -35.59
CA SER A 7 2.96 1.04 -35.95
C SER A 7 2.35 -0.36 -35.79
N LEU A 8 1.30 -0.47 -34.98
CA LEU A 8 0.44 -1.65 -34.97
C LEU A 8 -0.34 -1.73 -36.30
N PRO A 9 -0.59 -2.94 -36.83
CA PRO A 9 -1.45 -3.11 -37.99
C PRO A 9 -2.90 -2.68 -37.66
N PRO A 10 -3.68 -2.25 -38.67
CA PRO A 10 -5.06 -1.85 -38.44
C PRO A 10 -5.89 -3.05 -37.99
N LEU A 11 -6.75 -2.83 -37.00
CA LEU A 11 -7.70 -3.83 -36.50
C LEU A 11 -8.65 -4.24 -37.64
N PRO A 12 -8.96 -5.55 -37.80
CA PRO A 12 -9.94 -5.98 -38.77
C PRO A 12 -11.33 -5.42 -38.42
N HIS A 13 -12.00 -4.89 -39.44
CA HIS A 13 -13.39 -4.44 -39.36
C HIS A 13 -14.33 -5.63 -39.15
N SER A 14 -14.52 -6.03 -37.90
CA SER A 14 -15.67 -6.84 -37.48
C SER A 14 -16.02 -6.53 -36.02
N LEU A 15 -16.43 -5.28 -35.76
CA LEU A 15 -17.28 -4.98 -34.61
C LEU A 15 -18.72 -5.46 -34.93
N GLN A 16 -18.89 -6.77 -35.05
CA GLN A 16 -20.21 -7.34 -34.79
C GLN A 16 -20.30 -7.48 -33.28
N SER A 17 -21.15 -6.64 -32.70
CA SER A 17 -21.70 -6.71 -31.35
C SER A 17 -21.50 -8.09 -30.69
N TYR A 18 -20.74 -8.14 -29.60
CA TYR A 18 -20.86 -9.19 -28.59
C TYR A 18 -22.22 -9.03 -27.87
N ALA A 19 -23.31 -9.15 -28.61
CA ALA A 19 -24.55 -9.62 -28.05
C ALA A 19 -24.31 -11.10 -27.80
N LEU A 20 -23.88 -11.46 -26.59
CA LEU A 20 -24.09 -12.82 -26.08
C LEU A 20 -25.57 -13.11 -26.33
N ARG A 21 -25.89 -13.87 -27.39
CA ARG A 21 -27.20 -14.49 -27.50
C ARG A 21 -27.28 -15.37 -26.27
N ARG A 22 -27.98 -14.91 -25.23
CA ARG A 22 -28.43 -15.79 -24.16
C ARG A 22 -29.31 -16.79 -24.87
N ASP A 23 -28.74 -17.93 -25.19
CA ASP A 23 -29.49 -19.04 -25.72
C ASP A 23 -30.41 -19.49 -24.59
N SER A 24 -31.62 -18.93 -24.60
CA SER A 24 -32.66 -19.21 -23.62
C SER A 24 -33.00 -20.70 -23.64
N SER A 25 -32.75 -21.39 -24.76
CA SER A 25 -32.91 -22.84 -24.86
C SER A 25 -31.90 -23.60 -24.00
N ALA A 26 -30.64 -23.16 -23.90
CA ALA A 26 -29.62 -23.80 -23.07
C ALA A 26 -29.90 -23.63 -21.57
N VAL A 27 -30.32 -22.43 -21.14
CA VAL A 27 -30.73 -22.18 -19.75
C VAL A 27 -32.01 -22.94 -19.41
N THR A 28 -32.96 -23.03 -20.34
CA THR A 28 -34.21 -23.77 -20.15
C THR A 28 -33.97 -25.27 -20.10
N ALA A 29 -33.10 -25.81 -20.97
CA ALA A 29 -32.70 -27.21 -20.95
C ALA A 29 -32.01 -27.59 -19.62
N LEU A 30 -31.13 -26.71 -19.12
CA LEU A 30 -30.51 -26.91 -17.80
C LEU A 30 -31.56 -26.91 -16.68
N ARG A 31 -32.48 -25.93 -16.68
CA ARG A 31 -33.56 -25.85 -15.69
C ARG A 31 -34.49 -27.07 -15.73
N ASN A 32 -34.73 -27.64 -16.92
CA ASN A 32 -35.53 -28.85 -17.06
C ASN A 32 -34.83 -30.08 -16.46
N LYS A 33 -33.50 -30.17 -16.56
CA LYS A 33 -32.72 -31.23 -15.90
C LYS A 33 -32.78 -31.17 -14.37
N PHE A 34 -33.04 -30.00 -13.76
CA PHE A 34 -33.25 -29.92 -12.30
C PHE A 34 -34.67 -30.30 -11.88
N LYS A 35 -35.61 -30.42 -12.82
CA LYS A 35 -37.02 -30.74 -12.56
C LYS A 35 -37.40 -32.17 -12.90
N ASP A 36 -36.54 -32.89 -13.61
CA ASP A 36 -36.75 -34.28 -14.04
C ASP A 36 -36.30 -35.25 -12.94
N PRO A 37 -37.20 -36.04 -12.32
CA PRO A 37 -36.84 -36.99 -11.27
C PRO A 37 -35.83 -38.06 -11.65
N SER A 38 -35.63 -38.30 -12.95
CA SER A 38 -34.64 -39.25 -13.47
C SER A 38 -33.25 -38.64 -13.68
N SER A 39 -33.12 -37.31 -13.50
CA SER A 39 -31.88 -36.58 -13.70
C SER A 39 -30.97 -36.67 -12.46
N PRO A 40 -29.64 -36.81 -12.66
CA PRO A 40 -28.68 -36.79 -11.56
C PRO A 40 -28.59 -35.42 -10.84
N PHE A 41 -29.25 -34.39 -11.36
CA PHE A 41 -29.30 -33.04 -10.76
C PHE A 41 -30.63 -32.74 -10.06
N TYR A 42 -31.58 -33.68 -10.04
CA TYR A 42 -32.87 -33.49 -9.38
C TYR A 42 -32.74 -33.61 -7.86
N LEU A 43 -33.43 -32.71 -7.16
CA LEU A 43 -33.59 -32.74 -5.70
C LEU A 43 -35.09 -32.80 -5.41
N ALA A 44 -35.53 -33.80 -4.65
CA ALA A 44 -36.95 -33.92 -4.32
C ALA A 44 -37.41 -32.76 -3.41
N PRO A 45 -38.70 -32.37 -3.44
CA PRO A 45 -39.20 -31.31 -2.55
C PRO A 45 -38.94 -31.65 -1.07
N GLY A 46 -38.11 -30.84 -0.41
CA GLY A 46 -37.68 -31.04 0.99
C GLY A 46 -36.29 -31.66 1.15
N GLU A 47 -35.69 -32.17 0.07
CA GLU A 47 -34.28 -32.55 0.07
C GLU A 47 -33.41 -31.30 -0.11
N THR A 48 -32.36 -31.22 0.70
CA THR A 48 -31.27 -30.28 0.46
C THR A 48 -30.23 -31.00 -0.38
N GLY A 49 -29.55 -30.28 -1.27
CA GLY A 49 -28.39 -30.83 -1.99
C GLY A 49 -27.38 -31.42 -0.99
N PRO A 50 -26.49 -32.34 -1.42
CA PRO A 50 -25.55 -33.00 -0.51
C PRO A 50 -24.92 -31.95 0.39
N SER A 51 -25.15 -32.05 1.71
CA SER A 51 -24.57 -31.15 2.70
C SER A 51 -23.07 -31.21 2.46
N ASP A 52 -22.51 -30.13 1.91
CA ASP A 52 -21.16 -30.00 1.37
C ASP A 52 -20.40 -31.32 1.38
N ALA A 53 -20.35 -32.04 0.25
CA ALA A 53 -19.43 -33.17 0.09
C ALA A 53 -18.13 -32.73 0.74
N GLU A 54 -17.75 -33.37 1.86
CA GLU A 54 -16.64 -32.93 2.71
C GLU A 54 -15.45 -32.78 1.78
N PHE A 55 -15.21 -31.56 1.30
CA PHE A 55 -14.00 -31.24 0.60
C PHE A 55 -13.00 -31.35 1.73
N PRO A 56 -12.18 -32.42 1.76
CA PRO A 56 -11.22 -32.55 2.82
C PRO A 56 -10.22 -31.44 2.53
N PHE A 57 -10.42 -30.27 3.15
CA PHE A 57 -9.34 -29.33 3.33
C PHE A 57 -8.31 -30.12 4.12
N PRO A 58 -7.11 -30.40 3.58
CA PRO A 58 -6.12 -31.17 4.31
C PRO A 58 -5.83 -30.42 5.63
N ALA A 59 -6.36 -30.96 6.73
CA ALA A 59 -6.43 -30.29 8.02
C ALA A 59 -5.03 -30.07 8.63
N ASP A 60 -4.04 -30.84 8.17
CA ASP A 60 -2.69 -30.83 8.71
C ASP A 60 -1.71 -29.93 7.93
N ASP A 61 -2.02 -29.62 6.67
CA ASP A 61 -1.10 -28.90 5.79
C ASP A 61 -1.33 -27.39 5.83
N ALA A 62 -2.57 -26.95 6.09
CA ALA A 62 -2.93 -25.54 6.15
C ALA A 62 -2.25 -24.81 7.33
N ALA A 63 -2.17 -25.44 8.51
CA ALA A 63 -1.53 -24.87 9.69
C ALA A 63 0.00 -24.79 9.54
N LEU A 64 0.62 -25.84 8.97
CA LEU A 64 2.05 -25.89 8.69
C LEU A 64 2.43 -24.84 7.62
N LYS A 65 1.65 -24.75 6.54
CA LYS A 65 1.82 -23.71 5.51
C LYS A 65 1.63 -22.32 6.12
N ALA A 66 0.60 -22.09 6.92
CA ALA A 66 0.39 -20.81 7.59
C ALA A 66 1.56 -20.43 8.51
N ALA A 67 2.11 -21.39 9.28
CA ALA A 67 3.27 -21.17 10.13
C ALA A 67 4.55 -20.88 9.33
N ALA A 68 4.76 -21.58 8.21
CA ALA A 68 5.88 -21.33 7.30
C ALA A 68 5.79 -19.94 6.65
N PHE A 69 4.61 -19.58 6.11
CA PHE A 69 4.34 -18.24 5.58
C PHE A 69 4.54 -17.16 6.63
N GLN A 70 4.12 -17.41 7.87
CA GLN A 70 4.33 -16.44 8.97
C GLN A 70 5.82 -16.25 9.27
N LYS A 71 6.61 -17.33 9.32
CA LYS A 71 8.07 -17.26 9.50
C LYS A 71 8.76 -16.48 8.38
N GLU A 72 8.40 -16.76 7.13
CA GLU A 72 8.94 -16.02 5.97
C GLU A 72 8.58 -14.54 6.03
N ARG A 73 7.33 -14.19 6.37
CA ARG A 73 6.90 -12.80 6.52
C ARG A 73 7.69 -12.04 7.58
N VAL A 74 7.93 -12.67 8.74
CA VAL A 74 8.75 -12.09 9.81
C VAL A 74 10.19 -11.86 9.31
N SER A 75 10.77 -12.84 8.64
CA SER A 75 12.11 -12.72 8.04
C SER A 75 12.20 -11.60 7.01
N HIS A 76 11.20 -11.48 6.12
CA HIS A 76 11.17 -10.42 5.10
C HIS A 76 11.03 -9.03 5.71
N ARG A 77 10.19 -8.90 6.74
CA ARG A 77 10.02 -7.65 7.47
C ARG A 77 11.31 -7.23 8.17
N GLN A 78 11.98 -8.15 8.87
CA GLN A 78 13.26 -7.87 9.55
C GLN A 78 14.32 -7.35 8.58
N LYS A 79 14.43 -7.95 7.39
CA LYS A 79 15.35 -7.47 6.34
C LYS A 79 15.00 -6.06 5.84
N ALA A 80 13.71 -5.79 5.66
CA ALA A 80 13.23 -4.47 5.25
C ALA A 80 13.51 -3.40 6.32
N GLU A 81 13.26 -3.72 7.59
CA GLU A 81 13.56 -2.85 8.73
C GLU A 81 15.07 -2.62 8.85
N GLN A 82 15.89 -3.66 8.78
CA GLN A 82 17.36 -3.55 8.80
C GLN A 82 17.88 -2.67 7.65
N HIS A 83 17.34 -2.84 6.44
CA HIS A 83 17.65 -1.97 5.32
C HIS A 83 17.29 -0.50 5.64
N ALA A 84 16.10 -0.24 6.18
CA ALA A 84 15.68 1.11 6.53
C ALA A 84 16.59 1.74 7.61
N LEU A 85 16.89 0.99 8.67
CA LEU A 85 17.73 1.45 9.77
C LEU A 85 19.17 1.76 9.33
N SER A 86 19.78 0.90 8.51
CA SER A 86 21.13 1.12 7.96
C SER A 86 21.21 2.34 7.02
N HIS A 87 20.08 2.87 6.54
CA HIS A 87 20.01 4.09 5.73
C HIS A 87 19.57 5.33 6.54
N GLY A 88 19.40 5.18 7.86
CA GLY A 88 19.03 6.24 8.80
C GLY A 88 17.57 6.64 8.76
N PHE A 89 16.70 5.78 8.22
CA PHE A 89 15.26 6.02 8.31
C PHE A 89 14.78 5.95 9.75
N ASP A 90 13.75 6.73 10.05
CA ASP A 90 13.21 6.80 11.40
C ASP A 90 12.52 5.46 11.77
N PRO A 91 12.94 4.76 12.83
CA PRO A 91 12.40 3.47 13.23
C PRO A 91 10.91 3.49 13.60
N LEU A 92 10.36 4.59 14.11
CA LEU A 92 8.92 4.62 14.44
C LEU A 92 8.05 5.01 13.22
N SER A 93 8.66 5.41 12.11
CA SER A 93 7.95 5.79 10.89
C SER A 93 7.48 4.62 10.04
N PHE A 94 7.82 3.40 10.42
CA PHE A 94 7.62 2.20 9.62
C PHE A 94 6.13 1.89 9.43
N TRP A 95 5.72 1.84 8.17
CA TRP A 95 4.35 1.52 7.75
C TRP A 95 4.37 0.33 6.79
N GLU A 96 3.67 -0.76 7.16
CA GLU A 96 3.49 -1.92 6.29
C GLU A 96 2.23 -1.76 5.43
N GLN A 97 2.40 -1.72 4.11
CA GLN A 97 1.31 -1.70 3.16
C GLN A 97 1.19 -3.06 2.46
N LYS A 98 0.13 -3.80 2.75
CA LYS A 98 -0.23 -4.99 1.98
C LYS A 98 -0.78 -4.56 0.63
N ILE A 99 -0.31 -5.19 -0.44
CA ILE A 99 -0.85 -4.97 -1.78
C ILE A 99 -2.11 -5.80 -1.94
N CYS A 100 -3.20 -5.16 -2.34
CA CYS A 100 -4.44 -5.79 -2.71
C CYS A 100 -4.46 -6.06 -4.22
N TRP A 101 -5.16 -7.11 -4.65
CA TRP A 101 -5.30 -7.42 -6.08
C TRP A 101 -5.85 -6.23 -6.90
N GLY A 102 -6.81 -5.50 -6.33
CA GLY A 102 -7.39 -4.29 -6.95
C GLY A 102 -6.47 -3.05 -6.96
N ASP A 103 -5.26 -3.13 -6.41
CA ASP A 103 -4.25 -2.07 -6.54
C ASP A 103 -3.52 -2.11 -7.88
N LEU A 104 -3.58 -3.25 -8.57
CA LEU A 104 -2.97 -3.42 -9.88
C LEU A 104 -3.82 -2.75 -10.96
N ASP A 105 -3.16 -2.23 -11.99
CA ASP A 105 -3.85 -1.78 -13.20
C ASP A 105 -3.79 -2.83 -14.33
N SER A 106 -4.30 -2.47 -15.51
CA SER A 106 -4.34 -3.33 -16.68
C SER A 106 -2.95 -3.75 -17.18
N PHE A 107 -1.88 -3.10 -16.74
CA PHE A 107 -0.50 -3.48 -17.05
C PHE A 107 0.06 -4.53 -16.07
N ARG A 108 -0.78 -5.03 -15.15
CA ARG A 108 -0.54 -6.15 -14.24
C ARG A 108 0.51 -5.88 -13.16
N HIS A 109 0.74 -4.61 -12.84
CA HIS A 109 1.56 -4.17 -11.72
C HIS A 109 0.83 -3.08 -10.95
N LEU A 110 1.36 -2.74 -9.77
CA LEU A 110 0.84 -1.71 -8.90
C LEU A 110 0.72 -0.40 -9.68
N ASN A 111 -0.48 0.18 -9.65
CA ASN A 111 -0.72 1.44 -10.35
C ASN A 111 0.12 2.57 -9.73
N ASN A 112 0.69 3.43 -10.58
CA ASN A 112 1.59 4.51 -10.16
C ASN A 112 0.98 5.47 -9.12
N VAL A 113 -0.34 5.73 -9.19
CA VAL A 113 -1.04 6.59 -8.21
C VAL A 113 -1.11 5.95 -6.83
N ARG A 114 -1.15 4.61 -6.75
CA ARG A 114 -1.22 3.90 -5.46
C ARG A 114 0.04 4.10 -4.63
N TYR A 115 1.22 4.20 -5.25
CA TYR A 115 2.47 4.52 -4.53
C TYR A 115 2.34 5.82 -3.73
N VAL A 116 1.83 6.89 -4.35
CA VAL A 116 1.63 8.18 -3.68
C VAL A 116 0.64 8.07 -2.52
N ARG A 117 -0.44 7.28 -2.69
CA ARG A 117 -1.43 7.03 -1.63
C ARG A 117 -0.83 6.29 -0.45
N PHE A 118 0.00 5.29 -0.70
CA PHE A 118 0.64 4.55 0.38
C PHE A 118 1.70 5.38 1.12
N ILE A 119 2.44 6.22 0.38
CA ILE A 119 3.35 7.21 0.98
C ILE A 119 2.57 8.21 1.85
N GLU A 120 1.38 8.63 1.44
CA GLU A 120 0.50 9.49 2.26
C GLU A 120 0.11 8.81 3.58
N SER A 121 -0.33 7.55 3.55
CA SER A 121 -0.64 6.78 4.77
C SER A 121 0.57 6.66 5.69
N GLY A 122 1.74 6.30 5.15
CA GLY A 122 2.97 6.21 5.95
C GLY A 122 3.43 7.56 6.49
N ARG A 123 3.22 8.66 5.76
CA ARG A 123 3.53 10.02 6.24
C ARG A 123 2.58 10.45 7.36
N MET A 124 1.30 10.10 7.29
CA MET A 124 0.38 10.34 8.40
C MET A 124 0.78 9.57 9.64
N LYS A 125 1.17 8.29 9.49
CA LYS A 125 1.75 7.51 10.59
C LYS A 125 2.98 8.20 11.19
N TYR A 126 3.89 8.70 10.35
CA TYR A 126 5.04 9.48 10.82
C TYR A 126 4.61 10.72 11.63
N PHE A 127 3.64 11.49 11.14
CA PHE A 127 3.12 12.67 11.86
C PHE A 127 2.40 12.32 13.17
N GLU A 128 1.69 11.20 13.22
CA GLU A 128 1.10 10.68 14.46
C GLU A 128 2.17 10.37 15.51
N GLU A 129 3.31 9.80 15.11
CA GLU A 129 4.43 9.56 16.02
C GLU A 129 5.07 10.86 16.51
N LEU A 130 5.19 11.90 15.66
CA LEU A 130 5.62 13.23 16.11
C LEU A 130 4.64 13.81 17.15
N ALA A 131 3.35 13.63 16.90
CA ALA A 131 2.29 14.19 17.72
C ALA A 131 2.23 13.57 19.13
N LYS A 132 2.76 12.36 19.32
CA LYS A 132 2.86 11.73 20.67
C LYS A 132 3.80 12.47 21.62
N SER A 133 4.74 13.24 21.09
CA SER A 133 5.67 14.06 21.89
C SER A 133 5.10 15.44 22.24
N LEU A 134 3.83 15.72 21.90
CA LEU A 134 3.16 16.99 22.16
C LEU A 134 2.06 16.82 23.20
N ASP A 135 1.63 17.93 23.80
CA ASP A 135 0.41 17.99 24.60
C ASP A 135 -0.80 17.50 23.77
N PRO A 136 -1.76 16.76 24.36
CA PRO A 136 -2.86 16.13 23.60
C PRO A 136 -3.66 17.11 22.73
N GLU A 137 -3.93 18.31 23.21
CA GLU A 137 -4.66 19.33 22.45
C GLU A 137 -3.81 19.90 21.29
N ARG A 138 -2.49 20.04 21.50
CA ARG A 138 -1.56 20.50 20.45
C ARG A 138 -1.41 19.44 19.36
N ALA A 139 -1.28 18.18 19.76
CA ALA A 139 -1.24 17.01 18.89
C ALA A 139 -2.50 16.91 18.00
N ARG A 140 -3.68 17.05 18.62
CA ARG A 140 -4.97 17.03 17.93
C ARG A 140 -5.08 18.15 16.89
N LYS A 141 -4.73 19.39 17.25
CA LYS A 141 -4.70 20.52 16.32
C LYS A 141 -3.76 20.28 15.15
N MET A 142 -2.56 19.74 15.41
CA MET A 142 -1.60 19.40 14.36
C MET A 142 -2.20 18.40 13.36
N LEU A 143 -2.74 17.27 13.84
CA LEU A 143 -3.23 16.19 12.98
C LEU A 143 -4.51 16.55 12.20
N GLU A 144 -5.34 17.44 12.74
CA GLU A 144 -6.56 17.92 12.08
C GLU A 144 -6.33 19.12 11.15
N GLY A 145 -5.09 19.62 11.02
CA GLY A 145 -4.79 20.80 10.21
C GLY A 145 -5.41 22.08 10.79
N ARG A 146 -5.25 22.30 12.11
CA ARG A 146 -5.68 23.51 12.83
C ARG A 146 -4.49 24.22 13.47
N GLY A 147 -4.55 25.54 13.60
CA GLY A 147 -3.40 26.33 14.04
C GLY A 147 -2.18 26.12 13.14
N LYS A 148 -0.98 26.15 13.72
CA LYS A 148 0.26 25.91 12.98
C LYS A 148 0.53 24.41 12.85
N SER A 149 0.45 23.91 11.62
CA SER A 149 0.68 22.51 11.28
C SER A 149 1.48 22.37 9.98
N ILE A 150 1.57 21.15 9.46
CA ILE A 150 2.35 20.77 8.28
C ILE A 150 1.40 20.57 7.11
N ILE A 151 1.78 21.11 5.95
CA ILE A 151 1.12 20.82 4.66
C ILE A 151 2.13 20.32 3.63
N LEU A 152 1.69 19.44 2.73
CA LEU A 152 2.50 18.95 1.63
C LEU A 152 2.58 20.00 0.51
N LYS A 153 3.78 20.47 0.18
CA LYS A 153 4.02 21.39 -0.94
C LYS A 153 4.22 20.64 -2.27
N SER A 154 5.02 19.59 -2.25
CA SER A 154 5.33 18.80 -3.45
C SER A 154 5.78 17.40 -3.08
N ILE A 155 5.56 16.44 -3.98
CA ILE A 155 6.05 15.07 -3.86
C ILE A 155 6.55 14.61 -5.23
N SER A 156 7.68 13.89 -5.23
CA SER A 156 8.26 13.26 -6.42
C SER A 156 8.53 11.79 -6.13
N VAL A 157 8.21 10.91 -7.07
CA VAL A 157 8.36 9.46 -6.91
C VAL A 157 9.19 8.93 -8.06
N ASN A 158 10.25 8.20 -7.72
CA ASN A 158 11.07 7.44 -8.65
C ASN A 158 10.71 5.95 -8.52
N PHE A 159 10.13 5.40 -9.59
CA PHE A 159 9.77 3.98 -9.68
C PHE A 159 10.99 3.19 -10.17
N LYS A 160 11.45 2.22 -9.36
CA LYS A 160 12.63 1.40 -9.66
C LYS A 160 12.25 0.01 -10.18
N HIS A 161 11.30 -0.63 -9.53
CA HIS A 161 10.81 -1.97 -9.90
C HIS A 161 9.28 -2.04 -9.84
N PRO A 162 8.63 -2.74 -10.79
CA PRO A 162 7.19 -2.97 -10.73
C PRO A 162 6.84 -3.88 -9.55
N VAL A 163 5.82 -3.52 -8.78
CA VAL A 163 5.27 -4.33 -7.67
C VAL A 163 4.06 -5.09 -8.17
N VAL A 164 3.89 -6.35 -7.76
CA VAL A 164 2.77 -7.20 -8.15
C VAL A 164 2.08 -7.79 -6.91
N TYR A 165 0.86 -8.28 -7.07
CA TYR A 165 0.17 -9.02 -6.02
C TYR A 165 0.58 -10.50 -6.02
N PRO A 166 0.74 -11.16 -4.86
CA PRO A 166 0.75 -10.60 -3.51
C PRO A 166 2.13 -10.06 -3.13
N ASP A 167 2.17 -8.89 -2.49
CA ASP A 167 3.39 -8.32 -1.89
C ASP A 167 3.03 -7.49 -0.65
N THR A 168 4.02 -7.16 0.16
CA THR A 168 3.92 -6.21 1.27
C THR A 168 5.08 -5.25 1.18
N LEU A 169 4.79 -3.96 1.23
CA LEU A 169 5.80 -2.91 1.18
C LEU A 169 6.03 -2.35 2.58
N LEU A 170 7.29 -2.25 3.00
CA LEU A 170 7.67 -1.41 4.13
C LEU A 170 7.95 0.00 3.60
N ILE A 171 7.21 0.98 4.13
CA ILE A 171 7.37 2.39 3.79
C ILE A 171 8.02 3.08 4.99
N SER A 172 9.15 3.73 4.76
CA SER A 172 9.96 4.36 5.80
C SER A 172 10.24 5.82 5.45
N HIS A 173 10.22 6.69 6.45
CA HIS A 173 10.37 8.14 6.28
C HIS A 173 11.62 8.66 7.02
N LYS A 174 12.26 9.66 6.44
CA LYS A 174 13.41 10.35 7.03
C LYS A 174 13.30 11.84 6.74
N ALA A 175 13.21 12.64 7.79
CA ALA A 175 13.30 14.09 7.66
C ALA A 175 14.74 14.52 7.41
N HIS A 176 14.93 15.55 6.60
CA HIS A 176 16.22 16.20 6.39
C HIS A 176 16.01 17.61 5.85
N ALA A 177 17.11 18.35 5.66
CA ALA A 177 17.09 19.73 5.17
C ALA A 177 16.08 20.62 5.94
N LEU A 178 16.15 20.58 7.27
CA LEU A 178 15.29 21.36 8.16
C LEU A 178 15.59 22.85 7.98
N GLN A 179 14.60 23.62 7.52
CA GLN A 179 14.69 25.06 7.30
C GLN A 179 13.58 25.76 8.08
N SER A 180 13.70 27.09 8.24
CA SER A 180 12.76 27.87 9.07
C SER A 180 11.30 27.68 8.70
N THR A 181 10.98 27.47 7.42
CA THR A 181 9.59 27.40 6.94
C THR A 181 9.22 26.10 6.23
N ARG A 182 10.18 25.17 6.11
CA ARG A 182 9.99 23.91 5.38
C ARG A 182 11.01 22.87 5.79
N PHE A 183 10.71 21.62 5.49
CA PHE A 183 11.64 20.53 5.59
C PHE A 183 11.37 19.51 4.48
N HIS A 184 12.32 18.61 4.29
CA HIS A 184 12.23 17.55 3.32
C HIS A 184 12.00 16.21 4.00
N LEU A 185 11.23 15.34 3.34
CA LEU A 185 11.04 13.95 3.72
C LEU A 185 11.53 13.07 2.58
N THR A 186 12.57 12.30 2.84
CA THR A 186 12.97 11.18 2.00
C THR A 186 12.15 9.96 2.41
N ILE A 187 11.62 9.24 1.43
CA ILE A 187 10.82 8.04 1.62
C ILE A 187 11.41 6.90 0.79
N ALA A 188 11.50 5.71 1.37
CA ALA A 188 11.79 4.47 0.66
C ALA A 188 10.65 3.49 0.81
N MET A 189 10.35 2.77 -0.28
CA MET A 189 9.39 1.66 -0.30
C MET A 189 10.17 0.38 -0.61
N TYR A 190 10.25 -0.52 0.36
CA TYR A 190 10.98 -1.78 0.27
C TYR A 190 10.00 -2.94 0.11
N SER A 191 10.16 -3.76 -0.92
CA SER A 191 9.31 -4.93 -1.18
C SER A 191 9.77 -6.14 -0.38
N HIS A 192 8.83 -6.77 0.33
CA HIS A 192 9.07 -8.03 1.03
C HIS A 192 9.27 -9.18 0.04
N ALA A 193 8.53 -9.21 -1.08
CA ALA A 193 8.69 -10.27 -2.07
C ALA A 193 10.01 -10.16 -2.84
N GLN A 194 10.40 -8.95 -3.23
CA GLN A 194 11.59 -8.71 -4.06
C GLN A 194 12.87 -8.48 -3.26
N GLN A 195 12.76 -8.25 -1.95
CA GLN A 195 13.89 -7.95 -1.06
C GLN A 195 14.74 -6.78 -1.59
N ALA A 196 14.06 -5.74 -2.08
CA ALA A 196 14.69 -4.59 -2.71
C ALA A 196 13.82 -3.32 -2.60
N VAL A 197 14.46 -2.16 -2.74
CA VAL A 197 13.76 -0.87 -2.82
C VAL A 197 13.10 -0.74 -4.19
N VAL A 198 11.77 -0.78 -4.22
CA VAL A 198 10.96 -0.73 -5.45
C VAL A 198 10.61 0.68 -5.87
N ALA A 199 10.56 1.62 -4.92
CA ALA A 199 10.38 3.04 -5.19
C ALA A 199 11.06 3.90 -4.12
N THR A 200 11.47 5.10 -4.52
CA THR A 200 11.95 6.14 -3.61
C THR A 200 11.18 7.42 -3.89
N SER A 201 10.90 8.20 -2.87
CA SER A 201 10.19 9.46 -3.00
C SER A 201 10.86 10.55 -2.20
N GLU A 202 10.71 11.78 -2.66
CA GLU A 202 11.13 12.98 -1.96
C GLU A 202 9.92 13.91 -1.88
N ALA A 203 9.55 14.31 -0.66
CA ALA A 203 8.45 15.20 -0.38
C ALA A 203 8.96 16.48 0.32
N VAL A 204 8.38 17.62 -0.04
CA VAL A 204 8.64 18.91 0.62
C VAL A 204 7.42 19.26 1.45
N CYS A 205 7.63 19.38 2.75
CA CYS A 205 6.63 19.78 3.72
C CYS A 205 6.89 21.22 4.16
N VAL A 206 5.83 22.01 4.31
CA VAL A 206 5.93 23.42 4.73
C VAL A 206 5.09 23.64 5.98
N TRP A 207 5.56 24.55 6.82
CA TRP A 207 4.79 25.01 7.97
C TRP A 207 3.72 25.98 7.51
N TYR A 208 2.49 25.72 7.94
CA TYR A 208 1.31 26.44 7.52
C TYR A 208 0.43 26.73 8.72
N ASP A 209 0.03 27.99 8.83
CA ASP A 209 -0.92 28.46 9.82
C ASP A 209 -2.32 28.39 9.20
N TYR A 210 -3.09 27.39 9.64
CA TYR A 210 -4.43 27.11 9.15
C TYR A 210 -5.48 28.08 9.67
N ASP A 211 -5.18 28.83 10.74
CA ASP A 211 -6.09 29.84 11.28
C ASP A 211 -6.01 31.13 10.42
N THR A 212 -4.82 31.46 9.93
CA THR A 212 -4.57 32.65 9.10
C THR A 212 -4.43 32.35 7.61
N LEU A 213 -4.43 31.06 7.23
CA LEU A 213 -4.23 30.55 5.87
C LEU A 213 -2.95 31.09 5.22
N LYS A 214 -1.85 31.08 5.97
CA LYS A 214 -0.56 31.59 5.51
C LYS A 214 0.58 30.66 5.88
N LYS A 215 1.62 30.67 5.05
CA LYS A 215 2.90 30.05 5.38
C LYS A 215 3.49 30.72 6.62
N CYS A 216 4.05 29.92 7.53
CA CYS A 216 4.65 30.40 8.78
C CYS A 216 6.03 29.80 9.03
N ASP A 217 6.73 30.30 10.05
CA ASP A 217 7.93 29.65 10.58
C ASP A 217 7.57 28.43 11.43
N ALA A 218 8.52 27.50 11.53
CA ALA A 218 8.45 26.29 12.31
C ALA A 218 8.08 26.61 13.76
N PRO A 219 6.99 26.05 14.29
CA PRO A 219 6.71 26.09 15.72
C PRO A 219 7.88 25.47 16.50
N LYS A 220 8.32 26.11 17.59
CA LYS A 220 9.54 25.71 18.32
C LYS A 220 9.46 24.27 18.84
N ASP A 221 8.29 23.90 19.35
CA ASP A 221 7.94 22.54 19.81
C ASP A 221 8.12 21.51 18.69
N LEU A 222 7.48 21.73 17.54
CA LEU A 222 7.54 20.81 16.40
C LEU A 222 8.91 20.76 15.76
N ASN A 223 9.62 21.88 15.71
CA ASN A 223 10.98 21.92 15.17
C ASN A 223 11.94 21.11 16.04
N ALA A 224 11.87 21.25 17.37
CA ALA A 224 12.68 20.47 18.30
C ALA A 224 12.42 18.97 18.13
N ILE A 225 11.16 18.56 18.09
CA ILE A 225 10.80 17.15 17.86
C ILE A 225 11.38 16.65 16.54
N LEU A 226 11.24 17.39 15.43
CA LEU A 226 11.82 16.96 14.14
C LEU A 226 13.34 16.76 14.22
N HIS A 227 14.06 17.65 14.91
CA HIS A 227 15.50 17.47 15.13
C HIS A 227 15.80 16.19 15.90
N GLU A 228 15.10 15.90 17.00
CA GLU A 228 15.24 14.65 17.76
C GLU A 228 14.98 13.42 16.89
N ARG A 229 14.02 13.47 15.96
CA ARG A 229 13.73 12.36 15.05
C ARG A 229 14.82 12.14 14.00
N VAL A 230 15.41 13.23 13.50
CA VAL A 230 16.57 13.13 12.60
C VAL A 230 17.75 12.50 13.33
N GLU A 231 18.02 12.95 14.56
CA GLU A 231 19.08 12.39 15.40
C GLU A 231 18.85 10.92 15.72
N LEU A 232 17.62 10.51 16.03
CA LEU A 232 17.26 9.11 16.26
C LEU A 232 17.58 8.23 15.03
N GLY A 233 17.23 8.69 13.83
CA GLY A 233 17.55 7.98 12.59
C GLY A 233 19.05 7.83 12.36
N GLU A 234 19.81 8.90 12.53
CA GLU A 234 21.28 8.88 12.35
C GLU A 234 21.99 8.07 13.45
N ALA A 235 21.55 8.14 14.70
CA ALA A 235 22.09 7.34 15.80
C ALA A 235 21.85 5.84 15.56
N THR A 236 20.66 5.47 15.09
CA THR A 236 20.34 4.08 14.77
C THR A 236 21.20 3.56 13.62
N LYS A 237 21.42 4.38 12.59
CA LYS A 237 22.33 4.07 11.49
C LYS A 237 23.77 3.85 11.97
N GLN A 238 24.27 4.70 12.87
CA GLN A 238 25.61 4.56 13.46
C GLN A 238 25.76 3.28 14.28
N SER A 239 24.73 2.89 15.04
CA SER A 239 24.76 1.63 15.81
C SER A 239 24.78 0.34 14.96
N MET A 240 24.51 0.47 13.66
CA MET A 240 24.49 -0.65 12.71
C MET A 240 25.78 -0.77 11.86
N GLN A 241 26.70 0.20 11.97
CA GLN A 241 28.01 0.19 11.32
C GLN A 241 29.07 -0.43 12.25
#